data_AF-A0A934KZH6-F1
#
_entry.id   AF-A0A934KZH6-F1
#
_cell.length_a   1.000
_cell.length_b   1.000
_cell.length_c   1.000
_cell.angle_alpha   90.00
_cell.angle_beta   90.00
_cell.angle_gamma   90.00
#
_symmetry.space_group_name_H-M   'P 1'
#
loop_
_entity.id
_entity.type
_entity.pdbx_description
1 polymer ?
#
loop_
_entity_poly.entity_id
_entity_poly.type
_entity_poly.pdbx_seq_one_letter_code
_entity_poly.pdbx_strand_id
1 'polypeptide(L)' 'MTVEDHPAPLKDLELFRRFRLDEELNAITWPSGADLAPEFLYEQASRGADSGGSPRRRSNRPA' A
#
# COMPACT_ATOMS: atom_id res chain seq x y z
N MET A 1 -19.69 26.52 -5.40
CA MET A 1 -18.76 25.80 -4.50
C MET A 1 -18.40 24.53 -5.24
N THR A 2 -17.37 24.59 -6.08
CA THR A 2 -16.94 23.45 -6.90
C THR A 2 -16.45 22.38 -5.94
N VAL A 3 -17.17 21.27 -5.87
CA VAL A 3 -16.62 20.03 -5.34
C VAL A 3 -15.50 19.64 -6.30
N GLU A 4 -14.27 19.96 -5.94
CA GLU A 4 -13.10 19.55 -6.70
C GLU A 4 -13.12 18.02 -6.68
N ASP A 5 -13.54 17.43 -7.80
CA ASP A 5 -13.27 16.03 -8.14
C ASP A 5 -11.75 15.88 -7.99
N HIS A 6 -11.30 15.40 -6.83
CA HIS A 6 -9.89 15.18 -6.57
C HIS A 6 -9.52 13.98 -7.45
N PRO A 7 -8.79 14.17 -8.56
CA PRO A 7 -8.29 13.03 -9.31
C PRO A 7 -7.39 12.28 -8.34
N ALA A 8 -7.82 11.07 -7.97
CA ALA A 8 -7.18 10.23 -6.96
C ALA A 8 -5.65 10.41 -6.99
N PRO A 9 -5.04 11.11 -6.02
CA PRO A 9 -3.65 11.55 -6.10
C PRO A 9 -2.65 10.40 -6.18
N LEU A 10 -3.11 9.21 -5.79
CA LEU A 10 -2.40 7.95 -5.88
C LEU A 10 -2.26 7.41 -7.32
N LYS A 11 -2.92 8.02 -8.32
CA LYS A 11 -2.81 7.64 -9.75
C LYS A 11 -1.63 8.29 -10.45
N ASP A 12 -1.17 9.44 -9.97
CA ASP A 12 0.01 10.11 -10.51
C ASP A 12 1.26 9.56 -9.82
N LEU A 13 2.17 8.94 -10.58
CA LEU A 13 3.36 8.30 -10.03
C LEU A 13 4.34 9.31 -9.41
N GLU A 14 4.46 10.50 -9.99
CA GLU A 14 5.37 11.54 -9.50
C GLU A 14 4.84 12.13 -8.18
N LEU A 15 3.52 12.26 -8.06
CA LEU A 15 2.89 12.68 -6.80
C LEU A 15 2.89 11.54 -5.77
N PHE A 16 2.62 10.30 -6.19
CA PHE A 16 2.63 9.12 -5.33
C PHE A 16 3.97 8.92 -4.62
N ARG A 17 5.10 9.22 -5.29
CA ARG A 17 6.45 9.15 -4.71
C ARG A 17 6.74 10.22 -3.65
N ARG A 18 5.94 11.29 -3.58
CA ARG A 18 6.14 12.43 -2.67
C ARG A 18 5.39 12.27 -1.34
N PHE A 19 5.14 11.03 -0.92
CA PHE A 19 4.53 10.76 0.37
C PHE A 19 5.44 11.20 1.52
N ARG A 20 4.84 11.54 2.67
CA ARG A 20 5.53 11.86 3.92
C ARG A 20 4.87 11.11 5.07
N LEU A 21 5.63 10.84 6.12
CA LEU A 21 5.07 10.35 7.36
C LEU A 21 4.65 11.55 8.21
N ASP A 22 3.38 11.56 8.60
CA ASP A 22 2.82 12.51 9.55
C ASP A 22 2.81 11.85 10.94
N GLU A 23 3.69 12.31 11.83
CA GLU A 23 3.84 11.76 13.19
C GLU A 23 2.68 12.14 14.11
N GLU A 24 1.95 13.22 13.80
CA GLU A 24 0.79 13.66 14.57
C GLU A 24 -0.42 12.77 14.26
N LEU A 25 -0.66 12.56 12.96
CA LEU A 25 -1.75 11.70 12.47
C LEU A 25 -1.39 10.21 12.48
N ASN A 26 -0.11 9.86 12.69
CA ASN A 26 0.42 8.50 12.53
C ASN A 26 0.03 7.87 11.18
N ALA A 27 0.02 8.71 10.13
CA ALA A 27 -0.44 8.33 8.80
C ALA A 27 0.57 8.77 7.74
N ILE A 28 0.57 8.09 6.60
CA ILE A 28 1.33 8.51 5.43
C ILE A 28 0.46 9.49 4.64
N THR A 29 0.95 10.71 4.44
CA THR A 29 0.21 11.80 3.78
C THR A 29 0.86 12.22 2.47
N TRP A 30 0.05 12.72 1.54
CA TRP A 30 0.47 13.27 0.25
C TRP A 30 0.18 14.78 0.17
N PRO A 31 0.94 15.54 -0.63
CA PRO A 31 0.71 16.98 -0.84
C PRO A 31 -0.69 17.35 -1.34
N SER A 32 -1.39 16.38 -1.93
CA SER A 32 -2.77 16.49 -2.39
C SER A 32 -3.82 16.39 -1.27
N GLY A 33 -3.41 16.15 -0.02
CA GLY A 33 -4.33 15.96 1.11
C GLY A 33 -4.90 14.54 1.25
N ALA A 34 -4.33 13.55 0.56
CA ALA A 34 -4.66 12.15 0.82
C ALA A 34 -3.81 11.61 1.98
N ASP A 35 -4.41 10.78 2.81
CA ASP A 35 -3.75 10.07 3.91
C ASP A 35 -4.03 8.56 3.84
N LEU A 36 -3.05 7.76 4.25
CA LEU A 36 -3.19 6.31 4.42
C LEU A 36 -2.52 5.89 5.73
N ALA A 37 -3.29 5.22 6.58
CA ALA A 37 -2.76 4.62 7.79
C ALA A 37 -1.81 3.44 7.44
N PRO A 38 -0.67 3.30 8.13
CA PRO A 38 0.28 2.23 7.86
C PRO A 38 -0.32 0.83 8.06
N GLU A 39 -1.25 0.65 9.02
CA GLU A 39 -1.92 -0.64 9.28
C GLU A 39 -2.71 -1.13 8.06
N PHE A 40 -3.41 -0.22 7.39
CA PHE A 40 -4.16 -0.54 6.17
C PHE A 40 -3.22 -1.03 5.06
N LEU A 41 -2.06 -0.39 4.90
CA LEU A 41 -1.04 -0.82 3.95
C LEU A 41 -0.47 -2.21 4.29
N TYR A 42 -0.18 -2.46 5.57
CA TYR A 42 0.30 -3.77 6.03
C TYR A 42 -0.72 -4.87 5.80
N GLU A 43 -2.02 -4.62 6.04
CA GLU A 43 -3.07 -5.61 5.79
C GLU A 43 -3.12 -5.99 4.29
N GLN A 44 -3.11 -5.00 3.39
CA GLN A 44 -3.15 -5.24 1.95
C GLN A 44 -1.89 -5.92 1.44
N ALA A 45 -0.71 -5.50 1.90
CA ALA A 45 0.56 -6.11 1.53
C ALA A 45 0.66 -7.56 1.97
N SER A 46 0.14 -7.88 3.18
CA SER A 46 0.13 -9.24 3.71
C SER A 46 -0.83 -10.13 2.91
N ARG A 47 -2.07 -9.67 2.65
CA ARG A 47 -3.05 -10.41 1.82
C ARG A 47 -2.52 -10.78 0.44
N GLY A 48 -1.69 -9.92 -0.16
CA GLY A 48 -1.05 -10.16 -1.46
C GLY A 48 0.08 -11.19 -1.41
N ALA A 49 0.82 -11.28 -0.29
CA ALA A 49 1.93 -12.22 -0.11
C ALA A 49 1.47 -13.67 0.08
N ASP A 50 0.28 -13.88 0.65
CA ASP A 50 -0.27 -15.21 0.91
C ASP A 50 -0.83 -15.89 -0.34
N SER A 51 -1.19 -15.10 -1.36
CA SER A 51 -1.81 -15.59 -2.60
C SER A 51 -0.80 -16.08 -3.65
N GLY A 52 0.50 -15.88 -3.40
CA GLY A 52 1.61 -16.20 -4.30
C GLY A 52 2.41 -17.42 -3.86
N GLY A 53 1.77 -18.60 -3.86
CA GLY A 53 2.42 -19.91 -3.99
C GLY A 53 3.68 -20.18 -3.17
N SER A 54 3.52 -20.84 -2.02
CA SER A 54 4.57 -21.76 -1.54
C SER A 54 4.99 -22.66 -2.71
N PRO A 55 6.26 -22.65 -3.17
CA PRO A 55 6.76 -23.80 -3.87
C PRO A 55 6.74 -24.90 -2.81
N ARG A 56 5.72 -25.76 -2.84
CA ARG A 56 5.73 -27.03 -2.11
C ARG A 56 7.07 -27.66 -2.45
N ARG A 57 8.05 -27.58 -1.54
CA ARG A 57 9.28 -28.36 -1.62
C ARG A 57 8.79 -29.79 -1.65
N ARG A 58 8.76 -30.35 -2.87
CA ARG A 58 8.37 -31.72 -3.12
C ARG A 58 9.34 -32.55 -2.29
N SER A 59 8.83 -33.11 -1.21
CA SER A 59 9.46 -34.12 -0.39
C SER A 59 9.75 -35.31 -1.30
N ASN A 60 10.93 -35.30 -1.93
CA ASN A 60 11.41 -36.44 -2.70
C ASN A 60 12.58 -37.09 -1.97
N ARG A 61 12.23 -37.93 -1.00
CA ARG A 61 13.03 -39.06 -0.53
C ARG A 61 12.03 -40.17 -0.22
N PRO A 62 12.03 -41.30 -0.96
CA PRO A 62 12.93 -42.45 -0.73
C PRO A 62 13.45 -43.07 -2.06
N ALA A 63 14.35 -44.05 -2.14
CA ALA A 63 14.72 -45.17 -1.26
C ALA A 63 16.23 -45.35 -1.15
#